data_AF-A0A0J9EGK0-F1
#
_entry.id   AF-A0A0J9EGK0-F1
#
_cell.length_a   1.000
_cell.length_b   1.000
_cell.length_c   1.000
_cell.angle_alpha   90.00
_cell.angle_beta   90.00
_cell.angle_gamma   90.00
#
_symmetry.space_group_name_H-M   'P 1'
#
loop_
_entity.id
_entity.type
_entity.pdbx_description
1 polymer ?
#
loop_
_entity_poly.entity_id
_entity_poly.type
_entity_poly.pdbx_seq_one_letter_code
_entity_poly.pdbx_strand_id
1 'polypeptide(L)'
;MPEQFLHGVEVVEIDTGTRPIRTVRSSVIGLVGTAPDADADKWPLNTPVLVAGKRSDAAGLGATGTLAPAIDDIFDQAGAVVVVIRVEEGADDAATLSNIIGGTDDLTGAPEGLQVLLAAESVVKVAPRLIVVPEFSQEQAVVSELVSIATKLRAIIIADGPNSTDADAITYRENFGSDRIYLVDPWVKVWDTETSTEIVRPASARVAGVIAKSDAERGFWHSPSNRLIDGITGTARAIDFTLGDATSRANILNENEVTTIIQRDGYRLWGNRGLAADPKWAFIKRRRVADMINESIMQAHFWAVDRNADRTYFEDVIEGVNAYGRRMITVGALVGFKCWADPDLNTPEALEAGKVYFDYDWVETPTAEHITFRSMINNGYLSEVLPTA
;
A
#
# COMPACT_ATOMS: atom_id res chain seq x y z
N MET A 1 8.39 -12.02 -48.18
CA MET A 1 7.68 -13.30 -48.36
C MET A 1 7.56 -13.56 -49.85
N PRO A 2 7.79 -14.79 -50.34
CA PRO A 2 7.53 -15.11 -51.74
C PRO A 2 6.03 -14.95 -52.00
N GLU A 3 5.64 -14.23 -53.07
CA GLU A 3 4.24 -14.08 -53.47
C GLU A 3 3.67 -15.43 -53.85
N GLN A 4 2.87 -16.00 -52.96
CA GLN A 4 2.13 -17.22 -53.19
C GLN A 4 0.81 -16.80 -53.87
N PHE A 5 0.66 -17.11 -55.16
CA PHE A 5 -0.55 -16.78 -55.93
C PHE A 5 -1.79 -17.43 -55.27
N LEU A 6 -2.72 -16.60 -54.79
CA LEU A 6 -4.01 -17.02 -54.26
C LEU A 6 -5.13 -16.59 -55.22
N HIS A 7 -6.00 -17.53 -55.59
CA HIS A 7 -7.27 -17.23 -56.26
C HIS A 7 -8.44 -17.51 -55.29
N GLY A 8 -8.79 -16.52 -54.47
CA GLY A 8 -9.81 -16.61 -53.43
C GLY A 8 -9.85 -15.36 -52.53
N VAL A 9 -10.66 -15.39 -51.46
CA VAL A 9 -10.65 -14.36 -50.39
C VAL A 9 -9.91 -14.96 -49.19
N GLU A 10 -8.84 -14.32 -48.76
CA GLU A 10 -8.16 -14.64 -47.51
C GLU A 10 -8.52 -13.60 -46.44
N VAL A 11 -8.61 -14.06 -45.20
CA VAL A 11 -8.59 -13.19 -44.02
C VAL A 11 -7.24 -13.40 -43.38
N VAL A 12 -6.39 -12.37 -43.46
CA VAL A 12 -5.16 -12.30 -42.67
C VAL A 12 -5.52 -11.52 -41.41
N GLU A 13 -5.45 -12.17 -40.24
CA GLU A 13 -5.53 -11.47 -38.97
C GLU A 13 -4.25 -10.65 -38.79
N ILE A 14 -4.38 -9.35 -38.95
CA ILE A 14 -3.32 -8.39 -38.69
C ILE A 14 -3.45 -7.95 -37.23
N ASP A 15 -2.67 -8.57 -36.35
CA ASP A 15 -2.56 -8.20 -34.93
C ASP A 15 -1.68 -6.96 -34.74
N THR A 16 -2.00 -5.86 -35.42
CA THR A 16 -1.35 -4.56 -35.23
C THR A 16 -2.14 -3.69 -34.26
N GLY A 17 -1.50 -3.17 -33.22
CA GLY A 17 -2.11 -2.24 -32.28
C GLY A 17 -1.46 -2.26 -30.90
N THR A 18 -1.68 -1.17 -30.17
CA THR A 18 -1.16 -1.01 -28.81
C THR A 18 -1.82 -1.98 -27.85
N ARG A 19 -1.02 -2.69 -27.05
CA ARG A 19 -1.55 -3.60 -26.03
C ARG A 19 -1.97 -2.81 -24.79
N PRO A 20 -3.21 -2.98 -24.29
CA PRO A 20 -3.66 -2.22 -23.14
C PRO A 20 -2.95 -2.68 -21.87
N ILE A 21 -2.27 -1.74 -21.19
CA ILE A 21 -1.67 -1.96 -19.87
C ILE A 21 -2.79 -1.99 -18.84
N ARG A 22 -2.86 -3.08 -18.08
CA ARG A 22 -3.76 -3.20 -16.92
C ARG A 22 -3.02 -2.76 -15.67
N THR A 23 -3.69 -1.96 -14.85
CA THR A 23 -3.14 -1.60 -13.54
C THR A 23 -3.11 -2.83 -12.63
N VAL A 24 -1.99 -3.06 -11.95
CA VAL A 24 -1.87 -4.12 -10.95
C VAL A 24 -2.83 -3.91 -9.77
N ARG A 25 -3.14 -4.99 -9.04
CA ARG A 25 -3.98 -4.90 -7.84
C ARG A 25 -3.23 -4.12 -6.76
N SER A 26 -3.79 -2.99 -6.34
CA SER A 26 -3.14 -2.05 -5.42
C SER A 26 -3.17 -2.45 -3.94
N SER A 27 -4.05 -3.37 -3.58
CA SER A 27 -4.50 -3.55 -2.19
C SER A 27 -4.47 -5.01 -1.74
N VAL A 28 -3.49 -5.76 -2.24
CA VAL A 28 -3.20 -7.10 -1.70
C VAL A 28 -2.45 -6.92 -0.39
N ILE A 29 -2.98 -7.47 0.69
CA ILE A 29 -2.41 -7.34 2.03
C ILE A 29 -1.58 -8.58 2.33
N GLY A 30 -0.30 -8.43 2.66
CA GLY A 30 0.53 -9.46 3.26
C GLY A 30 0.40 -9.37 4.77
N LEU A 31 -0.09 -10.44 5.39
CA LEU A 31 -0.31 -10.55 6.83
C LEU A 31 0.61 -11.63 7.39
N VAL A 32 1.49 -11.26 8.32
CA VAL A 32 2.40 -12.20 9.01
C VAL A 32 2.08 -12.19 10.50
N GLY A 33 1.99 -13.38 11.11
CA GLY A 33 1.65 -13.50 12.52
C GLY A 33 1.62 -14.95 13.01
N THR A 34 1.24 -15.13 14.27
CA THR A 34 1.13 -16.46 14.90
C THR A 34 -0.32 -16.94 14.89
N ALA A 35 -0.48 -18.26 14.86
CA ALA A 35 -1.76 -18.93 15.06
C ALA A 35 -1.52 -20.36 15.55
N PRO A 36 -1.32 -20.58 16.86
CA PRO A 36 -1.00 -21.91 17.41
C PRO A 36 -2.06 -22.96 17.10
N ASP A 37 -3.34 -22.60 17.22
CA ASP A 37 -4.47 -23.52 17.04
C ASP A 37 -4.91 -23.68 15.57
N ALA A 38 -4.14 -23.15 14.62
CA ALA A 38 -4.49 -23.27 13.22
C ALA A 38 -4.28 -24.70 12.70
N ASP A 39 -5.22 -25.16 11.88
CA ASP A 39 -5.15 -26.40 11.12
C ASP A 39 -3.88 -26.39 10.27
N ALA A 40 -2.93 -27.27 10.58
CA ALA A 40 -1.61 -27.29 9.96
C ALA A 40 -1.64 -27.68 8.47
N ASP A 41 -2.66 -28.44 8.03
CA ASP A 41 -2.80 -28.81 6.63
C ASP A 41 -3.30 -27.63 5.80
N LYS A 42 -4.20 -26.82 6.38
CA LYS A 42 -4.75 -25.64 5.73
C LYS A 42 -3.83 -24.41 5.85
N TRP A 43 -3.17 -24.28 6.99
CA TRP A 43 -2.30 -23.16 7.34
C TRP A 43 -0.91 -23.68 7.73
N PRO A 44 -0.14 -24.21 6.76
CA PRO A 44 1.22 -24.65 7.01
C PRO A 44 2.11 -23.48 7.44
N LEU A 45 3.07 -23.77 8.31
CA LEU A 45 4.07 -22.80 8.75
C LEU A 45 4.91 -22.30 7.57
N ASN A 46 5.31 -21.03 7.63
CA ASN A 46 6.21 -20.38 6.66
C ASN A 46 5.79 -20.54 5.19
N THR A 47 4.49 -20.71 4.94
CA THR A 47 3.95 -20.91 3.59
C THR A 47 2.84 -19.88 3.33
N PRO A 48 2.88 -19.16 2.20
CA PRO A 48 1.86 -18.16 1.90
C PRO A 48 0.55 -18.83 1.50
N VAL A 49 -0.54 -18.48 2.19
CA VAL A 49 -1.89 -18.96 1.91
C VAL A 49 -2.78 -17.78 1.53
N LEU A 50 -3.56 -17.93 0.44
CA LEU A 50 -4.40 -16.86 -0.11
C LEU A 50 -5.81 -16.90 0.48
N VAL A 51 -6.28 -15.76 0.99
CA VAL A 51 -7.67 -15.51 1.39
C VAL A 51 -8.29 -14.53 0.41
N ALA A 52 -9.26 -15.00 -0.38
CA ALA A 52 -9.83 -14.28 -1.51
C ALA A 52 -11.05 -13.41 -1.12
N GLY A 53 -10.94 -12.66 -0.02
CA GLY A 53 -11.94 -11.66 0.39
C GLY A 53 -13.22 -12.21 1.04
N LYS A 54 -13.29 -13.51 1.33
CA LYS A 54 -14.40 -14.10 2.09
C LYS A 54 -13.95 -14.49 3.49
N ARG A 55 -14.72 -14.09 4.52
CA ARG A 55 -14.48 -14.47 5.92
C ARG A 55 -14.37 -15.99 6.12
N SER A 56 -15.16 -16.77 5.38
CA SER A 56 -15.12 -18.24 5.43
C SER A 56 -13.79 -18.85 5.01
N ASP A 57 -13.04 -18.17 4.15
CA ASP A 57 -11.78 -18.70 3.62
C ASP A 57 -10.71 -18.71 4.74
N ALA A 58 -10.84 -17.81 5.72
CA ALA A 58 -10.01 -17.73 6.92
C ALA A 58 -10.33 -18.81 7.99
N ALA A 59 -11.32 -19.67 7.76
CA ALA A 59 -11.66 -20.75 8.71
C ALA A 59 -10.44 -21.64 9.01
N GLY A 60 -10.36 -22.16 10.23
CA GLY A 60 -9.26 -23.05 10.64
C GLY A 60 -7.99 -22.34 11.06
N LEU A 61 -7.97 -21.01 11.20
CA LEU A 61 -6.87 -20.29 11.85
C LEU A 61 -6.85 -20.45 13.39
N GLY A 62 -7.91 -21.01 13.97
CA GLY A 62 -8.05 -21.12 15.42
C GLY A 62 -8.50 -19.81 16.08
N ALA A 63 -8.59 -19.83 17.41
CA ALA A 63 -8.99 -18.68 18.22
C ALA A 63 -7.79 -17.94 18.86
N THR A 64 -6.63 -18.61 18.95
CA THR A 64 -5.40 -18.06 19.55
C THR A 64 -4.45 -17.49 18.51
N GLY A 65 -3.54 -16.64 18.96
CA GLY A 65 -2.56 -15.95 18.13
C GLY A 65 -3.10 -14.64 17.54
N THR A 66 -2.34 -14.09 16.58
CA THR A 66 -2.54 -12.74 16.07
C THR A 66 -3.26 -12.70 14.72
N LEU A 67 -3.27 -13.82 13.97
CA LEU A 67 -3.77 -13.86 12.60
C LEU A 67 -5.29 -13.80 12.48
N ALA A 68 -6.03 -14.60 13.26
CA ALA A 68 -7.49 -14.65 13.16
C ALA A 68 -8.15 -13.29 13.47
N PRO A 69 -7.77 -12.58 14.56
CA PRO A 69 -8.30 -11.25 14.83
C PRO A 69 -7.92 -10.22 13.77
N ALA A 70 -6.67 -10.26 13.27
CA ALA A 70 -6.21 -9.32 12.26
C ALA A 70 -6.95 -9.46 10.91
N ILE A 71 -7.33 -10.69 10.54
CA ILE A 71 -8.18 -10.89 9.35
C ILE A 71 -9.57 -10.30 9.57
N ASP A 72 -10.15 -10.47 10.76
CA ASP A 72 -11.45 -9.88 11.08
C ASP A 72 -11.39 -8.35 11.05
N ASP A 73 -10.33 -7.75 11.61
CA ASP A 73 -10.06 -6.31 11.54
C ASP A 73 -10.00 -5.78 10.10
N ILE A 74 -9.33 -6.51 9.18
CA ILE A 74 -9.28 -6.17 7.76
C ILE A 74 -10.69 -6.28 7.13
N PHE A 75 -11.38 -7.38 7.41
CA PHE A 75 -12.67 -7.72 6.82
C PHE A 75 -13.87 -6.95 7.39
N ASP A 76 -13.71 -6.25 8.50
CA ASP A 76 -14.64 -5.22 8.96
C ASP A 76 -14.66 -4.00 8.04
N GLN A 77 -13.55 -3.72 7.35
CA GLN A 77 -13.47 -2.60 6.42
C GLN A 77 -13.85 -3.02 5.00
N ALA A 78 -13.22 -4.07 4.48
CA ALA A 78 -13.44 -4.57 3.13
C ALA A 78 -13.02 -6.04 2.99
N GLY A 79 -13.71 -6.79 2.12
CA GLY A 79 -13.29 -8.13 1.67
C GLY A 79 -12.05 -8.09 0.78
N ALA A 80 -10.91 -7.70 1.35
CA ALA A 80 -9.64 -7.56 0.65
C ALA A 80 -9.00 -8.93 0.34
N VAL A 81 -8.08 -8.95 -0.63
CA VAL A 81 -7.25 -10.14 -0.87
C VAL A 81 -6.10 -10.12 0.11
N VAL A 82 -6.00 -11.16 0.95
CA VAL A 82 -4.98 -11.27 1.99
C VAL A 82 -4.10 -12.49 1.71
N VAL A 83 -2.79 -12.30 1.69
CA VAL A 83 -1.79 -13.37 1.72
C VAL A 83 -1.36 -13.52 3.17
N VAL A 84 -1.73 -14.64 3.79
CA VAL A 84 -1.45 -14.92 5.19
C VAL A 84 -0.24 -15.83 5.28
N ILE A 85 0.69 -15.49 6.17
CA ILE A 85 1.87 -16.30 6.49
C ILE A 85 1.80 -16.59 7.98
N ARG A 86 1.64 -17.87 8.29
CA ARG A 86 1.65 -18.36 9.67
C ARG A 86 3.08 -18.67 10.09
N VAL A 87 3.47 -18.11 11.22
CA VAL A 87 4.76 -18.35 11.87
C VAL A 87 4.54 -19.10 13.17
N GLU A 88 5.52 -19.91 13.57
CA GLU A 88 5.50 -20.65 14.82
C GLU A 88 5.66 -19.71 16.02
N GLU A 89 4.80 -19.88 17.03
CA GLU A 89 4.93 -19.20 18.31
C GLU A 89 6.07 -19.84 19.11
N GLY A 90 7.03 -19.02 19.54
CA GLY A 90 8.17 -19.46 20.31
C GLY A 90 7.82 -19.77 21.76
N ALA A 91 8.79 -20.29 22.52
CA ALA A 91 8.62 -20.54 23.95
C ALA A 91 8.45 -19.25 24.79
N ASP A 92 8.90 -18.11 24.24
CA ASP A 92 8.77 -16.78 24.81
C ASP A 92 8.61 -15.71 23.70
N ASP A 93 8.37 -14.46 24.10
CA ASP A 93 8.16 -13.34 23.18
C ASP A 93 9.37 -13.08 22.28
N ALA A 94 10.59 -13.28 22.79
CA ALA A 94 11.82 -13.05 22.04
C ALA A 94 12.05 -14.13 20.96
N ALA A 95 11.75 -15.39 21.29
CA ALA A 95 11.76 -16.50 20.33
C ALA A 95 10.68 -16.30 19.27
N THR A 96 9.47 -15.87 19.66
CA THR A 96 8.39 -15.55 18.72
C THR A 96 8.79 -14.42 17.78
N LEU A 97 9.40 -13.34 18.31
CA LEU A 97 9.90 -12.24 17.50
C LEU A 97 10.96 -12.70 16.50
N SER A 98 11.86 -13.58 16.93
CA SER A 98 12.89 -14.17 16.06
C SER A 98 12.28 -15.01 14.94
N ASN A 99 11.25 -15.82 15.25
CA ASN A 99 10.53 -16.59 14.25
C ASN A 99 9.77 -15.68 13.26
N ILE A 100 9.17 -14.59 13.75
CA ILE A 100 8.45 -13.62 12.92
C ILE A 100 9.40 -12.97 11.92
N ILE A 101 10.53 -12.43 12.39
CA ILE A 101 11.59 -11.89 11.53
C ILE A 101 12.05 -12.96 10.53
N GLY A 102 12.28 -14.16 11.05
CA GLY A 102 12.65 -15.33 10.28
C GLY A 102 14.04 -15.21 9.66
N GLY A 103 14.19 -15.81 8.49
CA GLY A 103 15.48 -15.93 7.83
C GLY A 103 15.43 -16.96 6.71
N THR A 104 16.37 -17.87 6.73
CA THR A 104 16.42 -19.00 5.81
C THR A 104 16.69 -20.26 6.63
N ASP A 105 15.94 -21.32 6.36
CA ASP A 105 16.16 -22.63 6.94
C ASP A 105 17.53 -23.16 6.47
N ASP A 106 18.42 -23.47 7.41
CA ASP A 106 19.79 -23.94 7.12
C ASP A 106 19.85 -25.30 6.41
N LEU A 107 18.81 -26.13 6.55
CA LEU A 107 18.74 -27.48 5.98
C LEU A 107 18.05 -27.48 4.61
N THR A 108 16.96 -26.73 4.47
CA THR A 108 16.13 -26.72 3.24
C THR A 108 16.43 -25.55 2.31
N GLY A 109 17.04 -24.48 2.83
CA GLY A 109 17.23 -23.22 2.10
C GLY A 109 15.93 -22.45 1.88
N ALA A 110 14.82 -22.85 2.51
CA ALA A 110 13.51 -22.21 2.36
C ALA A 110 13.47 -20.89 3.15
N PRO A 111 12.80 -19.83 2.63
CA PRO A 111 12.61 -18.61 3.38
C PRO A 111 11.65 -18.84 4.56
N GLU A 112 11.89 -18.15 5.67
CA GLU A 112 11.07 -18.22 6.88
C GLU A 112 10.63 -16.83 7.35
N GLY A 113 9.53 -16.76 8.12
CA GLY A 113 9.02 -15.52 8.69
C GLY A 113 8.68 -14.47 7.62
N LEU A 114 9.19 -13.25 7.79
CA LEU A 114 8.93 -12.15 6.86
C LEU A 114 9.45 -12.41 5.44
N GLN A 115 10.55 -13.17 5.29
CA GLN A 115 11.16 -13.41 3.96
C GLN A 115 10.21 -14.17 3.02
N VAL A 116 9.27 -14.93 3.58
CA VAL A 116 8.23 -15.67 2.83
C VAL A 116 7.35 -14.73 2.00
N LEU A 117 7.21 -13.45 2.39
CA LEU A 117 6.46 -12.44 1.61
C LEU A 117 7.00 -12.29 0.18
N LEU A 118 8.31 -12.48 -0.03
CA LEU A 118 8.95 -12.44 -1.34
C LEU A 118 8.52 -13.60 -2.25
N ALA A 119 8.17 -14.75 -1.66
CA ALA A 119 7.73 -15.94 -2.37
C ALA A 119 6.22 -15.93 -2.69
N ALA A 120 5.44 -14.99 -2.16
CA ALA A 120 3.99 -14.96 -2.33
C ALA A 120 3.56 -14.96 -3.81
N GLU A 121 4.22 -14.17 -4.66
CA GLU A 121 3.86 -14.10 -6.08
C GLU A 121 4.11 -15.43 -6.82
N SER A 122 5.17 -16.17 -6.49
CA SER A 122 5.46 -17.43 -7.14
C SER A 122 4.51 -18.54 -6.70
N VAL A 123 4.13 -18.57 -5.42
CA VAL A 123 3.28 -19.60 -4.81
C VAL A 123 1.80 -19.33 -5.06
N VAL A 124 1.30 -18.17 -4.62
CA VAL A 124 -0.14 -17.84 -4.68
C VAL A 124 -0.53 -16.94 -5.85
N LYS A 125 0.42 -16.61 -6.74
CA LYS A 125 0.20 -15.79 -7.96
C LYS A 125 -0.23 -14.35 -7.68
N VAL A 126 0.02 -13.87 -6.47
CA VAL A 126 -0.33 -12.51 -6.05
C VAL A 126 0.79 -11.95 -5.18
N ALA A 127 1.31 -10.77 -5.55
CA ALA A 127 2.29 -10.04 -4.75
C ALA A 127 1.59 -9.07 -3.76
N PRO A 128 1.94 -9.10 -2.47
CA PRO A 128 1.40 -8.15 -1.49
C PRO A 128 1.96 -6.74 -1.73
N ARG A 129 1.10 -5.72 -1.58
CA ARG A 129 1.44 -4.29 -1.74
C ARG A 129 1.22 -3.48 -0.48
N LEU A 130 0.49 -4.03 0.48
CA LEU A 130 0.41 -3.56 1.87
C LEU A 130 0.95 -4.69 2.74
N ILE A 131 1.79 -4.40 3.72
CA ILE A 131 2.33 -5.39 4.66
C ILE A 131 1.95 -4.97 6.07
N VAL A 132 1.40 -5.92 6.83
CA VAL A 132 1.04 -5.77 8.24
C VAL A 132 1.56 -6.95 9.04
N VAL A 133 2.11 -6.65 10.21
CA VAL A 133 2.60 -7.63 11.18
C VAL A 133 2.00 -7.24 12.54
N PRO A 134 0.70 -7.51 12.75
CA PRO A 134 -0.02 -7.05 13.92
C PRO A 134 0.61 -7.65 15.18
N GLU A 135 0.62 -6.85 16.26
CA GLU A 135 1.16 -7.19 17.58
C GLU A 135 2.68 -7.39 17.65
N PHE A 136 3.39 -7.26 16.53
CA PHE A 136 4.85 -7.30 16.49
C PHE A 136 5.48 -6.06 15.85
N SER A 137 4.71 -5.25 15.11
CA SER A 137 5.25 -4.08 14.40
C SER A 137 5.64 -2.91 15.30
N GLN A 138 5.28 -2.92 16.59
CA GLN A 138 5.82 -2.00 17.59
C GLN A 138 7.29 -2.28 17.92
N GLU A 139 7.80 -3.47 17.60
CA GLU A 139 9.19 -3.83 17.80
C GLU A 139 10.05 -3.31 16.64
N GLN A 140 11.08 -2.55 16.97
CA GLN A 140 11.94 -1.92 15.95
C GLN A 140 12.60 -2.94 15.02
N ALA A 141 12.96 -4.12 15.53
CA ALA A 141 13.64 -5.17 14.78
C ALA A 141 12.78 -5.68 13.61
N VAL A 142 11.47 -5.83 13.81
CA VAL A 142 10.53 -6.32 12.79
C VAL A 142 10.39 -5.30 11.67
N VAL A 143 10.13 -4.03 12.00
CA VAL A 143 9.97 -2.98 10.98
C VAL A 143 11.27 -2.74 10.22
N SER A 144 12.42 -2.81 10.89
CA SER A 144 13.74 -2.65 10.25
C SER A 144 13.98 -3.72 9.17
N GLU A 145 13.67 -4.99 9.46
CA GLU A 145 13.80 -6.05 8.46
C GLU A 145 12.76 -5.91 7.34
N LEU A 146 11.52 -5.54 7.68
CA LEU A 146 10.47 -5.31 6.70
C LEU A 146 10.84 -4.25 5.64
N VAL A 147 11.64 -3.23 5.96
CA VAL A 147 12.04 -2.20 4.99
C VAL A 147 12.75 -2.80 3.79
N SER A 148 13.61 -3.80 4.01
CA SER A 148 14.36 -4.47 2.95
C SER A 148 13.40 -5.24 2.01
N ILE A 149 12.43 -5.93 2.60
CA ILE A 149 11.42 -6.76 1.92
C ILE A 149 10.43 -5.86 1.16
N ALA A 150 9.92 -4.82 1.80
CA ALA A 150 8.98 -3.87 1.22
C ALA A 150 9.60 -3.11 0.03
N THR A 151 10.90 -2.82 0.08
CA THR A 151 11.62 -2.22 -1.04
C THR A 151 11.67 -3.16 -2.25
N LYS A 152 11.93 -4.45 -2.04
CA LYS A 152 11.94 -5.47 -3.10
C LYS A 152 10.54 -5.68 -3.70
N LEU A 153 9.51 -5.75 -2.85
CA LEU A 153 8.11 -5.95 -3.26
C LEU A 153 7.41 -4.68 -3.77
N ARG A 154 8.04 -3.51 -3.62
CA ARG A 154 7.39 -2.20 -3.80
C ARG A 154 6.08 -2.10 -3.01
N ALA A 155 6.12 -2.53 -1.75
CA ALA A 155 4.99 -2.52 -0.83
C ALA A 155 5.11 -1.37 0.18
N ILE A 156 4.00 -1.07 0.86
CA ILE A 156 3.94 -0.17 2.01
C ILE A 156 3.77 -1.00 3.28
N ILE A 157 4.60 -0.73 4.28
CA ILE A 157 4.49 -1.27 5.63
C ILE A 157 3.54 -0.36 6.41
N ILE A 158 2.53 -0.95 7.02
CA ILE A 158 1.68 -0.26 7.98
C ILE A 158 2.13 -0.74 9.36
N ALA A 159 2.85 0.11 10.06
CA ALA A 159 3.46 -0.19 11.35
C ALA A 159 2.64 0.46 12.48
N ASP A 160 2.59 -0.21 13.62
CA ASP A 160 1.98 0.30 14.84
C ASP A 160 3.03 0.97 15.73
N GLY A 161 2.66 2.08 16.36
CA GLY A 161 3.46 2.66 17.43
C GLY A 161 3.40 1.85 18.73
N PRO A 162 4.24 2.21 19.72
CA PRO A 162 4.31 1.52 21.01
C PRO A 162 3.07 1.73 21.89
N ASN A 163 2.16 2.66 21.54
CA ASN A 163 0.93 2.94 22.28
C ASN A 163 1.11 3.29 23.76
N SER A 164 2.30 3.75 24.16
CA SER A 164 2.61 4.20 25.52
C SER A 164 2.35 5.70 25.69
N THR A 165 3.19 6.55 25.10
CA THR A 165 3.08 8.01 25.15
C THR A 165 3.34 8.63 23.78
N ASP A 166 2.94 9.89 23.59
CA ASP A 166 3.21 10.62 22.34
C ASP A 166 4.72 10.76 22.10
N ALA A 167 5.49 10.98 23.17
CA ALA A 167 6.95 11.10 23.09
C ALA A 167 7.60 9.78 22.67
N ASP A 168 7.10 8.64 23.16
CA ASP A 168 7.60 7.33 22.75
C ASP A 168 7.23 7.02 21.29
N ALA A 169 6.05 7.42 20.83
CA ALA A 169 5.67 7.27 19.42
C ALA A 169 6.56 8.11 18.49
N ILE A 170 6.88 9.34 18.88
CA ILE A 170 7.81 10.22 18.16
C ILE A 170 9.22 9.63 18.17
N THR A 171 9.71 9.18 19.33
CA THR A 171 11.03 8.54 19.47
C THR A 171 11.11 7.25 18.64
N TYR A 172 10.04 6.45 18.64
CA TYR A 172 9.95 5.24 17.84
C TYR A 172 10.05 5.57 16.35
N ARG A 173 9.36 6.62 15.90
CA ARG A 173 9.51 7.13 14.53
C ARG A 173 10.99 7.37 14.22
N GLU A 174 11.72 8.13 15.03
CA GLU A 174 13.10 8.58 14.71
C GLU A 174 14.08 7.46 14.30
N ASN A 175 13.78 6.20 14.66
CA ASN A 175 14.52 5.02 14.22
C ASN A 175 14.45 4.75 12.70
N PHE A 176 13.53 5.39 11.96
CA PHE A 176 13.23 5.06 10.57
C PHE A 176 13.25 6.28 9.62
N GLY A 177 13.83 6.10 8.44
CA GLY A 177 13.88 7.09 7.35
C GLY A 177 13.39 6.57 6.00
N SER A 178 12.54 5.54 5.98
CA SER A 178 12.08 4.88 4.75
C SER A 178 10.77 5.44 4.22
N ASP A 179 10.69 5.65 2.90
CA ASP A 179 9.47 6.05 2.20
C ASP A 179 8.40 4.95 2.13
N ARG A 180 8.69 3.76 2.66
CA ARG A 180 7.82 2.59 2.66
C ARG A 180 7.01 2.42 3.94
N ILE A 181 7.26 3.21 4.98
CA ILE A 181 6.61 3.02 6.28
C ILE A 181 5.50 4.05 6.46
N TYR A 182 4.35 3.56 6.91
CA TYR A 182 3.21 4.33 7.37
C TYR A 182 2.94 3.97 8.83
N LEU A 183 3.38 4.82 9.75
CA LEU A 183 3.29 4.60 11.20
C LEU A 183 1.95 5.09 11.73
N VAL A 184 1.26 4.23 12.47
CA VAL A 184 -0.04 4.51 13.08
C VAL A 184 0.05 4.37 14.59
N ASP A 185 -0.28 5.43 15.32
CA ASP A 185 -0.41 5.44 16.77
C ASP A 185 -1.54 6.41 17.17
N PRO A 186 -2.49 6.01 18.04
CA PRO A 186 -2.45 4.88 18.98
C PRO A 186 -3.14 3.61 18.46
N TRP A 187 -3.10 2.57 19.28
CA TRP A 187 -3.90 1.35 19.11
C TRP A 187 -5.41 1.63 19.24
N VAL A 188 -6.23 0.65 18.89
CA VAL A 188 -7.69 0.75 18.89
C VAL A 188 -8.33 -0.15 19.95
N LYS A 189 -9.53 0.20 20.39
CA LYS A 189 -10.39 -0.63 21.24
C LYS A 189 -11.44 -1.31 20.38
N VAL A 190 -11.60 -2.61 20.59
CA VAL A 190 -12.55 -3.46 19.87
C VAL A 190 -13.31 -4.30 20.89
N TRP A 191 -14.60 -4.53 20.62
CA TRP A 191 -15.41 -5.45 21.40
C TRP A 191 -15.11 -6.89 20.97
N ASP A 192 -14.53 -7.67 21.87
CA ASP A 192 -14.31 -9.10 21.64
C ASP A 192 -15.54 -9.90 22.07
N THR A 193 -16.11 -10.63 21.11
CA THR A 193 -17.30 -11.45 21.35
C THR A 193 -17.00 -12.76 22.10
N GLU A 194 -15.76 -13.22 22.10
CA GLU A 194 -15.37 -14.44 22.82
C GLU A 194 -15.25 -14.17 24.32
N THR A 195 -14.50 -13.12 24.68
CA THR A 195 -14.38 -12.68 26.09
C THR A 195 -15.54 -11.81 26.56
N SER A 196 -16.36 -11.29 25.64
CA SER A 196 -17.43 -10.32 25.92
C SER A 196 -16.92 -9.07 26.64
N THR A 197 -15.75 -8.56 26.22
CA THR A 197 -15.10 -7.38 26.80
C THR A 197 -14.48 -6.49 25.73
N GLU A 198 -14.23 -5.22 26.07
CA GLU A 198 -13.39 -4.37 25.23
C GLU A 198 -11.92 -4.71 25.45
N ILE A 199 -11.23 -5.01 24.35
CA ILE A 199 -9.79 -5.28 24.33
C ILE A 199 -9.08 -4.25 23.47
N VAL A 200 -7.80 -4.03 23.76
CA VAL A 200 -6.95 -3.12 23.00
C VAL A 200 -6.15 -3.93 21.99
N ARG A 201 -6.16 -3.52 20.73
CA ARG A 201 -5.42 -4.16 19.64
C ARG A 201 -4.69 -3.13 18.77
N PRO A 202 -3.56 -3.50 18.14
CA PRO A 202 -2.88 -2.65 17.19
C PRO A 202 -3.77 -2.25 16.01
N ALA A 203 -3.53 -1.09 15.42
CA ALA A 203 -4.40 -0.50 14.41
C ALA A 203 -4.05 -0.93 12.98
N SER A 204 -2.83 -1.45 12.74
CA SER A 204 -2.27 -1.70 11.42
C SER A 204 -3.14 -2.55 10.51
N ALA A 205 -3.66 -3.69 11.00
CA ALA A 205 -4.53 -4.57 10.23
C ALA A 205 -5.81 -3.85 9.76
N ARG A 206 -6.45 -3.11 10.68
CA ARG A 206 -7.67 -2.36 10.38
C ARG A 206 -7.39 -1.20 9.42
N VAL A 207 -6.25 -0.50 9.58
CA VAL A 207 -5.80 0.53 8.65
C VAL A 207 -5.52 -0.04 7.25
N ALA A 208 -4.92 -1.24 7.15
CA ALA A 208 -4.74 -1.92 5.86
C ALA A 208 -6.09 -2.18 5.17
N GLY A 209 -7.09 -2.61 5.94
CA GLY A 209 -8.48 -2.74 5.48
C GLY A 209 -9.06 -1.42 4.98
N VAL A 210 -8.85 -0.31 5.71
CA VAL A 210 -9.31 1.04 5.32
C VAL A 210 -8.66 1.48 4.00
N ILE A 211 -7.36 1.23 3.82
CA ILE A 211 -6.66 1.52 2.57
C ILE A 211 -7.26 0.69 1.43
N ALA A 212 -7.46 -0.61 1.64
CA ALA A 212 -8.05 -1.48 0.63
C ALA A 212 -9.48 -1.07 0.24
N LYS A 213 -10.30 -0.66 1.22
CA LYS A 213 -11.64 -0.10 1.00
C LYS A 213 -11.57 1.19 0.16
N SER A 214 -10.69 2.12 0.54
CA SER A 214 -10.53 3.40 -0.16
C SER A 214 -10.04 3.20 -1.60
N ASP A 215 -9.16 2.24 -1.84
CA ASP A 215 -8.67 1.93 -3.18
C ASP A 215 -9.78 1.35 -4.07
N ALA A 216 -10.63 0.49 -3.53
CA ALA A 216 -11.76 -0.09 -4.26
C ALA A 216 -12.82 0.96 -4.61
N GLU A 217 -13.11 1.88 -3.69
CA GLU A 217 -14.15 2.91 -3.87
C GLU A 217 -13.68 4.12 -4.67
N ARG A 218 -12.40 4.51 -4.54
CA ARG A 218 -11.88 5.80 -5.05
C ARG A 218 -10.64 5.66 -5.91
N GLY A 219 -9.88 4.59 -5.75
CA GLY A 219 -8.59 4.38 -6.42
C GLY A 219 -7.38 4.62 -5.51
N PHE A 220 -6.29 3.95 -5.83
CA PHE A 220 -5.04 3.95 -5.04
C PHE A 220 -4.34 5.31 -4.95
N TRP A 221 -4.70 6.25 -5.82
CA TRP A 221 -4.21 7.62 -5.82
C TRP A 221 -4.97 8.53 -4.85
N HIS A 222 -5.86 8.00 -4.01
CA HIS A 222 -6.46 8.77 -2.93
C HIS A 222 -5.68 8.57 -1.62
N SER A 223 -5.56 9.65 -0.85
CA SER A 223 -4.99 9.55 0.49
C SER A 223 -5.86 8.67 1.37
N PRO A 224 -5.25 7.84 2.24
CA PRO A 224 -6.00 7.05 3.22
C PRO A 224 -6.50 7.89 4.40
N SER A 225 -6.03 9.12 4.55
CA SER A 225 -6.49 10.05 5.59
C SER A 225 -7.95 10.47 5.39
N ASN A 226 -8.60 10.84 6.48
CA ASN A 226 -10.01 11.24 6.57
C ASN A 226 -10.98 10.16 6.06
N ARG A 227 -10.65 8.89 6.34
CA ARG A 227 -11.51 7.72 6.09
C ARG A 227 -12.06 7.20 7.40
N LEU A 228 -13.32 6.78 7.38
CA LEU A 228 -13.96 6.15 8.53
C LEU A 228 -13.31 4.79 8.80
N ILE A 229 -13.12 4.49 10.08
CA ILE A 229 -12.68 3.17 10.55
C ILE A 229 -13.89 2.49 11.16
N ASP A 230 -14.37 1.44 10.51
CA ASP A 230 -15.51 0.66 10.99
C ASP A 230 -15.06 -0.28 12.12
N GLY A 231 -15.99 -0.78 12.94
CA GLY A 231 -15.76 -1.86 13.93
C GLY A 231 -14.81 -1.58 15.11
N ILE A 232 -14.52 -0.31 15.40
CA ILE A 232 -13.83 0.09 16.64
C ILE A 232 -14.77 0.82 17.59
N THR A 233 -14.57 0.64 18.89
CA THR A 233 -15.31 1.35 19.94
C THR A 233 -14.57 2.57 20.47
N GLY A 234 -13.26 2.64 20.22
CA GLY A 234 -12.41 3.72 20.70
C GLY A 234 -10.97 3.64 20.23
N THR A 235 -10.20 4.65 20.57
CA THR A 235 -8.74 4.58 20.58
C THR A 235 -8.26 4.18 21.97
N ALA A 236 -7.11 3.51 22.04
CA ALA A 236 -6.49 3.11 23.31
C ALA A 236 -6.10 4.35 24.13
N ARG A 237 -5.46 5.33 23.46
CA ARG A 237 -5.15 6.65 23.99
C ARG A 237 -6.06 7.69 23.36
N ALA A 238 -6.59 8.60 24.17
CA ALA A 238 -7.39 9.70 23.63
C ALA A 238 -6.50 10.65 22.83
N ILE A 239 -6.85 10.87 21.56
CA ILE A 239 -6.20 11.86 20.70
C ILE A 239 -7.14 13.05 20.56
N ASP A 240 -6.76 14.19 21.14
CA ASP A 240 -7.51 15.43 20.95
C ASP A 240 -7.31 15.98 19.53
N PHE A 241 -8.41 16.50 18.99
CA PHE A 241 -8.46 17.11 17.68
C PHE A 241 -9.50 18.22 17.67
N THR A 242 -9.06 19.44 17.39
CA THR A 242 -9.92 20.62 17.23
C THR A 242 -9.58 21.33 15.94
N LEU A 243 -10.58 21.80 15.19
CA LEU A 243 -10.34 22.51 13.94
C LEU A 243 -9.66 23.86 14.20
N GLY A 244 -8.57 24.11 13.48
CA GLY A 244 -7.78 25.34 13.61
C GLY A 244 -6.84 25.35 14.82
N ASP A 245 -6.77 24.26 15.59
CA ASP A 245 -5.87 24.14 16.73
C ASP A 245 -4.58 23.40 16.37
N ALA A 246 -3.51 24.17 16.18
CA ALA A 246 -2.17 23.67 15.92
C ALA A 246 -1.53 22.97 17.13
N THR A 247 -2.06 23.18 18.34
CA THR A 247 -1.53 22.59 19.57
C THR A 247 -2.18 21.25 19.94
N SER A 248 -3.15 20.81 19.15
CA SER A 248 -3.80 19.51 19.36
C SER A 248 -2.82 18.35 19.23
N ARG A 249 -2.98 17.29 20.04
CA ARG A 249 -2.15 16.09 20.00
C ARG A 249 -2.13 15.44 18.62
N ALA A 250 -3.28 15.41 17.94
CA ALA A 250 -3.35 14.94 16.56
C ALA A 250 -2.40 15.71 15.63
N ASN A 251 -2.27 17.02 15.82
CA ASN A 251 -1.37 17.85 15.02
C ASN A 251 0.11 17.63 15.39
N ILE A 252 0.45 17.57 16.67
CA ILE A 252 1.82 17.31 17.15
C ILE A 252 2.34 15.97 16.62
N LEU A 253 1.53 14.91 16.69
CA LEU A 253 1.91 13.59 16.17
C LEU A 253 2.07 13.61 14.64
N ASN A 254 1.14 14.25 13.91
CA ASN A 254 1.22 14.36 12.45
C ASN A 254 2.40 15.20 11.95
N GLU A 255 2.76 16.27 12.66
CA GLU A 255 3.95 17.07 12.36
C GLU A 255 5.22 16.23 12.45
N ASN A 256 5.23 15.24 13.35
CA ASN A 256 6.30 14.25 13.49
C ASN A 256 6.07 12.97 12.66
N GLU A 257 5.18 13.02 11.68
CA GLU A 257 4.89 11.93 10.71
C GLU A 257 4.31 10.66 11.35
N VAL A 258 3.68 10.79 12.52
CA VAL A 258 2.89 9.74 13.16
C VAL A 258 1.42 9.95 12.82
N THR A 259 0.82 8.97 12.12
CA THR A 259 -0.60 9.00 11.78
C THR A 259 -1.43 8.64 13.00
N THR A 260 -2.51 9.38 13.23
CA THR A 260 -3.41 9.20 14.37
C THR A 260 -4.79 8.74 13.96
N ILE A 261 -5.63 8.42 14.95
CA ILE A 261 -7.05 8.17 14.77
C ILE A 261 -7.81 9.21 15.61
N ILE A 262 -8.65 10.02 14.97
CA ILE A 262 -9.45 11.06 15.62
C ILE A 262 -10.92 10.66 15.70
N GLN A 263 -11.64 11.22 16.66
CA GLN A 263 -13.08 11.06 16.77
C GLN A 263 -13.81 12.32 16.28
N ARG A 264 -14.34 12.27 15.06
CA ARG A 264 -15.17 13.33 14.47
C ARG A 264 -16.10 12.75 13.42
N ASP A 265 -17.40 12.80 13.69
CA ASP A 265 -18.43 12.17 12.85
C ASP A 265 -18.11 10.68 12.60
N GLY A 266 -17.74 9.98 13.68
CA GLY A 266 -17.15 8.64 13.67
C GLY A 266 -15.64 8.66 13.91
N TYR A 267 -15.03 7.48 14.04
CA TYR A 267 -13.57 7.37 14.12
C TYR A 267 -12.96 7.45 12.72
N ARG A 268 -11.92 8.27 12.58
CA ARG A 268 -11.28 8.53 11.29
C ARG A 268 -9.77 8.41 11.38
N LEU A 269 -9.18 7.79 10.36
CA LEU A 269 -7.75 7.83 10.15
C LEU A 269 -7.31 9.26 9.83
N TRP A 270 -6.27 9.75 10.49
CA TRP A 270 -5.84 11.14 10.43
C TRP A 270 -4.33 11.27 10.34
N GLY A 271 -3.88 11.39 9.09
CA GLY A 271 -2.47 11.53 8.71
C GLY A 271 -2.22 10.90 7.35
N ASN A 272 -1.43 11.56 6.51
CA ASN A 272 -1.16 11.10 5.14
C ASN A 272 0.33 11.10 4.79
N ARG A 273 1.19 11.30 5.79
CA ARG A 273 2.64 11.27 5.66
C ARG A 273 3.17 9.88 5.98
N GLY A 274 4.16 9.43 5.20
CA GLY A 274 5.01 8.29 5.54
C GLY A 274 6.34 8.78 6.13
N LEU A 275 7.22 7.85 6.49
CA LEU A 275 8.46 8.16 7.22
C LEU A 275 9.65 8.48 6.30
N ALA A 276 9.39 9.03 5.12
CA ALA A 276 10.42 9.27 4.11
C ALA A 276 11.44 10.32 4.59
N ALA A 277 12.74 10.01 4.48
CA ALA A 277 13.78 10.99 4.77
C ALA A 277 13.82 12.16 3.76
N ASP A 278 13.41 11.91 2.51
CA ASP A 278 13.29 12.95 1.48
C ASP A 278 11.87 13.53 1.49
N PRO A 279 11.70 14.85 1.73
CA PRO A 279 10.40 15.52 1.68
C PRO A 279 9.67 15.36 0.34
N LYS A 280 10.38 15.07 -0.76
CA LYS A 280 9.77 14.74 -2.05
C LYS A 280 8.89 13.50 -1.96
N TRP A 281 9.12 12.59 -1.03
CA TRP A 281 8.35 11.36 -0.84
C TRP A 281 7.52 11.37 0.45
N ALA A 282 7.33 12.53 1.10
CA ALA A 282 6.62 12.65 2.37
C ALA A 282 5.21 12.05 2.34
N PHE A 283 4.45 12.25 1.25
CA PHE A 283 3.08 11.71 1.16
C PHE A 283 3.07 10.24 0.78
N ILE A 284 2.39 9.41 1.60
CA ILE A 284 2.28 7.97 1.34
C ILE A 284 1.60 7.68 -0.01
N LYS A 285 0.61 8.50 -0.36
CA LYS A 285 -0.08 8.45 -1.66
C LYS A 285 0.91 8.55 -2.83
N ARG A 286 1.88 9.47 -2.77
CA ARG A 286 2.83 9.66 -3.87
C ARG A 286 3.64 8.39 -4.10
N ARG A 287 4.11 7.76 -3.01
CA ARG A 287 4.83 6.49 -3.10
C ARG A 287 3.97 5.39 -3.70
N ARG A 288 2.74 5.23 -3.22
CA ARG A 288 1.78 4.25 -3.75
C ARG A 288 1.48 4.44 -5.23
N VAL A 289 1.29 5.68 -5.68
CA VAL A 289 1.07 5.99 -7.10
C VAL A 289 2.27 5.59 -7.95
N ALA A 290 3.49 5.93 -7.51
CA ALA A 290 4.72 5.56 -8.19
C ALA A 290 4.84 4.03 -8.34
N ASP A 291 4.61 3.29 -7.25
CA ASP A 291 4.72 1.84 -7.26
C ASP A 291 3.72 1.19 -8.21
N MET A 292 2.47 1.65 -8.21
CA MET A 292 1.44 1.09 -9.09
C MET A 292 1.76 1.37 -10.56
N ILE A 293 2.28 2.55 -10.90
CA ILE A 293 2.68 2.88 -12.27
C ILE A 293 3.86 2.00 -12.70
N ASN A 294 4.92 1.99 -11.91
CA ASN A 294 6.15 1.26 -12.23
C ASN A 294 5.87 -0.24 -12.39
N GLU A 295 5.11 -0.82 -11.47
CA GLU A 295 4.75 -2.23 -11.51
C GLU A 295 3.87 -2.57 -12.71
N SER A 296 2.86 -1.75 -12.99
CA SER A 296 1.96 -2.00 -14.13
C SER A 296 2.70 -1.94 -15.47
N ILE A 297 3.65 -1.02 -15.60
CA ILE A 297 4.50 -0.93 -16.79
C ILE A 297 5.40 -2.17 -16.89
N MET A 298 6.09 -2.57 -15.81
CA MET A 298 6.97 -3.75 -15.82
C MET A 298 6.21 -5.02 -16.20
N GLN A 299 5.06 -5.30 -15.55
CA GLN A 299 4.30 -6.52 -15.81
C GLN A 299 3.70 -6.56 -17.22
N ALA A 300 3.27 -5.41 -17.75
CA ALA A 300 2.66 -5.35 -19.08
C ALA A 300 3.66 -5.48 -20.24
N HIS A 301 4.96 -5.29 -20.01
CA HIS A 301 5.99 -5.32 -21.05
C HIS A 301 6.80 -6.62 -21.09
N PHE A 302 6.36 -7.68 -20.39
CA PHE A 302 7.03 -8.99 -20.49
C PHE A 302 7.08 -9.52 -21.93
N TRP A 303 6.08 -9.18 -22.77
CA TRP A 303 6.08 -9.53 -24.20
C TRP A 303 7.18 -8.83 -25.02
N ALA A 304 7.68 -7.69 -24.53
CA ALA A 304 8.68 -6.87 -25.21
C ALA A 304 10.11 -7.34 -24.93
N VAL A 305 10.29 -8.29 -24.01
CA VAL A 305 11.56 -8.97 -23.75
C VAL A 305 11.86 -9.93 -24.91
N ASP A 306 13.12 -10.01 -25.32
CA ASP A 306 13.63 -10.89 -26.38
C ASP A 306 13.01 -10.68 -27.78
N ARG A 307 12.40 -9.52 -28.03
CA ARG A 307 11.97 -9.09 -29.36
C ARG A 307 13.06 -8.31 -30.09
N ASN A 308 12.96 -8.29 -31.43
CA ASN A 308 13.81 -7.44 -32.24
C ASN A 308 13.52 -5.97 -31.91
N ALA A 309 14.54 -5.24 -31.45
CA ALA A 309 14.46 -3.81 -31.15
C ALA A 309 14.51 -2.96 -32.43
N ASP A 310 13.55 -3.17 -33.33
CA ASP A 310 13.39 -2.34 -34.53
C ASP A 310 12.66 -1.02 -34.21
N ARG A 311 12.45 -0.16 -35.21
CA ARG A 311 11.75 1.13 -34.99
C ARG A 311 10.33 0.92 -34.46
N THR A 312 9.62 -0.06 -35.00
CA THR A 312 8.24 -0.38 -34.63
C THR A 312 8.17 -0.82 -33.16
N TYR A 313 9.15 -1.57 -32.67
CA TYR A 313 9.28 -1.92 -31.27
C TYR A 313 9.27 -0.69 -30.35
N PHE A 314 10.10 0.32 -30.66
CA PHE A 314 10.14 1.56 -29.87
C PHE A 314 8.81 2.30 -29.93
N GLU A 315 8.21 2.43 -31.11
CA GLU A 315 6.92 3.10 -31.31
C GLU A 315 5.79 2.40 -30.53
N ASP A 316 5.71 1.07 -30.60
CA ASP A 316 4.70 0.26 -29.92
C ASP A 316 4.80 0.37 -28.39
N VAL A 317 6.03 0.32 -27.84
CA VAL A 317 6.26 0.47 -26.40
C VAL A 317 5.91 1.88 -25.94
N ILE A 318 6.41 2.91 -26.62
CA ILE A 318 6.15 4.31 -26.28
C ILE A 318 4.66 4.61 -26.32
N GLU A 319 3.96 4.19 -27.37
CA GLU A 319 2.54 4.46 -27.52
C GLU A 319 1.70 3.64 -26.53
N GLY A 320 2.08 2.39 -26.23
CA GLY A 320 1.44 1.58 -25.19
C GLY A 320 1.54 2.22 -23.79
N VAL A 321 2.73 2.70 -23.42
CA VAL A 321 2.96 3.37 -22.13
C VAL A 321 2.25 4.73 -22.07
N ASN A 322 2.27 5.52 -23.15
CA ASN A 322 1.54 6.78 -23.21
C ASN A 322 0.02 6.59 -23.19
N ALA A 323 -0.50 5.54 -23.82
CA ALA A 323 -1.92 5.18 -23.75
C ALA A 323 -2.37 4.89 -22.31
N TYR A 324 -1.54 4.18 -21.53
CA TYR A 324 -1.75 3.98 -20.11
C TYR A 324 -1.75 5.29 -19.34
N GLY A 325 -0.75 6.15 -19.56
CA GLY A 325 -0.69 7.48 -18.96
C GLY A 325 -1.95 8.32 -19.20
N ARG A 326 -2.45 8.35 -20.45
CA ARG A 326 -3.69 9.05 -20.83
C ARG A 326 -4.91 8.50 -20.09
N ARG A 327 -5.01 7.18 -19.92
CA ARG A 327 -6.06 6.55 -19.10
C ARG A 327 -5.96 6.99 -17.64
N MET A 328 -4.77 7.03 -17.08
CA MET A 328 -4.52 7.44 -15.69
C MET A 328 -4.86 8.92 -15.44
N ILE A 329 -4.62 9.79 -16.43
CA ILE A 329 -5.06 11.19 -16.39
C ILE A 329 -6.58 11.28 -16.44
N THR A 330 -7.22 10.50 -17.31
CA THR A 330 -8.68 10.50 -17.48
C THR A 330 -9.42 10.11 -16.20
N VAL A 331 -8.88 9.16 -15.42
CA VAL A 331 -9.48 8.76 -14.13
C VAL A 331 -9.10 9.69 -12.97
N GLY A 332 -8.30 10.73 -13.22
CA GLY A 332 -7.88 11.72 -12.22
C GLY A 332 -6.78 11.25 -11.27
N ALA A 333 -6.08 10.17 -11.61
CA ALA A 333 -4.95 9.68 -10.82
C ALA A 333 -3.69 10.53 -11.02
N LEU A 334 -3.48 10.96 -12.27
CA LEU A 334 -2.34 11.77 -12.70
C LEU A 334 -2.82 13.09 -13.29
N VAL A 335 -1.99 14.13 -13.17
CA VAL A 335 -2.19 15.40 -13.87
C VAL A 335 -1.42 15.41 -15.20
N GLY A 336 -0.26 14.75 -15.24
CA GLY A 336 0.59 14.64 -16.42
C GLY A 336 1.37 13.33 -16.43
N PHE A 337 1.66 12.83 -17.63
CA PHE A 337 2.44 11.62 -17.87
C PHE A 337 2.97 11.64 -19.31
N LYS A 338 4.26 11.33 -19.50
CA LYS A 338 4.85 11.18 -20.84
C LYS A 338 5.97 10.14 -20.81
N CYS A 339 5.98 9.25 -21.81
CA CYS A 339 7.05 8.29 -22.07
C CYS A 339 7.73 8.60 -23.41
N TRP A 340 9.06 8.46 -23.45
CA TRP A 340 9.89 8.60 -24.65
C TRP A 340 11.11 7.67 -24.59
N ALA A 341 11.75 7.41 -25.72
CA ALA A 341 13.06 6.77 -25.76
C ALA A 341 14.16 7.84 -25.79
N ASP A 342 15.09 7.79 -24.84
CA ASP A 342 16.18 8.76 -24.78
C ASP A 342 17.24 8.46 -25.87
N PRO A 343 17.46 9.36 -26.84
CA PRO A 343 18.47 9.15 -27.88
C PRO A 343 19.90 9.12 -27.33
N ASP A 344 20.17 9.73 -26.17
CA ASP A 344 21.52 9.78 -25.60
C ASP A 344 21.89 8.45 -24.91
N LEU A 345 20.89 7.71 -24.41
CA LEU A 345 21.07 6.38 -23.81
C LEU A 345 20.98 5.24 -24.83
N ASN A 346 20.14 5.40 -25.87
CA ASN A 346 19.99 4.40 -26.93
C ASN A 346 21.04 4.56 -28.03
N THR A 347 22.33 4.49 -27.68
CA THR A 347 23.43 4.53 -28.65
C THR A 347 23.54 3.22 -29.44
N PRO A 348 24.22 3.19 -30.60
CA PRO A 348 24.44 1.96 -31.36
C PRO A 348 25.09 0.84 -30.53
N GLU A 349 26.03 1.17 -29.64
CA GLU A 349 26.72 0.23 -28.76
C GLU A 349 25.78 -0.35 -27.69
N ALA A 350 24.87 0.46 -27.16
CA ALA A 350 23.85 0.00 -26.22
C ALA A 350 22.87 -0.97 -26.91
N LEU A 351 22.44 -0.63 -28.12
CA LEU A 351 21.55 -1.48 -28.92
C LEU A 351 22.23 -2.78 -29.35
N GLU A 352 23.51 -2.75 -29.73
CA GLU A 352 24.30 -3.95 -30.02
C GLU A 352 24.43 -4.85 -28.78
N ALA A 353 24.54 -4.26 -27.59
CA ALA A 353 24.51 -4.96 -26.32
C ALA A 353 23.10 -5.42 -25.89
N GLY A 354 22.07 -5.22 -26.72
CA GLY A 354 20.68 -5.60 -26.43
C GLY A 354 20.00 -4.75 -25.36
N LYS A 355 20.54 -3.56 -25.06
CA LYS A 355 20.02 -2.64 -24.05
C LYS A 355 19.18 -1.56 -24.73
N VAL A 356 17.95 -1.40 -24.25
CA VAL A 356 17.02 -0.36 -24.69
C VAL A 356 16.54 0.44 -23.48
N TYR A 357 16.43 1.76 -23.64
CA TYR A 357 16.09 2.69 -22.59
C TYR A 357 14.81 3.46 -22.94
N PHE A 358 13.87 3.46 -22.00
CA PHE A 358 12.63 4.23 -22.06
C PHE A 358 12.52 5.07 -20.79
N ASP A 359 12.42 6.37 -20.97
CA ASP A 359 12.20 7.30 -19.89
C ASP A 359 10.73 7.69 -19.84
N TYR A 360 10.24 7.92 -18.62
CA TYR A 360 8.92 8.48 -18.44
C TYR A 360 8.87 9.41 -17.25
N ASP A 361 8.13 10.50 -17.41
CA ASP A 361 7.78 11.42 -16.34
C ASP A 361 6.30 11.27 -15.98
N TRP A 362 5.97 11.67 -14.76
CA TRP A 362 4.61 11.66 -14.25
C TRP A 362 4.48 12.63 -13.08
N VAL A 363 3.24 13.08 -12.85
CA VAL A 363 2.88 13.85 -11.67
C VAL A 363 1.49 13.44 -11.19
N GLU A 364 1.38 13.09 -9.91
CA GLU A 364 0.12 12.70 -9.30
C GLU A 364 -0.78 13.90 -9.03
N THR A 365 -2.08 13.66 -8.91
CA THR A 365 -3.01 14.65 -8.40
C THR A 365 -2.62 15.05 -6.97
N PRO A 366 -2.45 16.34 -6.63
CA PRO A 366 -1.99 16.75 -5.31
C PRO A 366 -3.03 16.45 -4.21
N THR A 367 -2.58 16.38 -2.97
CA THR A 367 -3.46 16.22 -1.79
C THR A 367 -3.61 17.57 -1.08
N ALA A 368 -4.85 17.97 -0.80
CA ALA A 368 -5.14 19.15 0.01
C ALA A 368 -4.97 18.82 1.51
N GLU A 369 -3.72 18.80 1.99
CA GLU A 369 -3.38 18.54 3.40
C GLU A 369 -3.82 19.69 4.34
N HIS A 370 -3.67 20.94 3.89
CA HIS A 370 -4.04 22.13 4.67
C HIS A 370 -4.85 23.10 3.79
N ILE A 371 -6.05 23.44 4.24
CA ILE A 371 -6.97 24.37 3.57
C ILE A 371 -7.09 25.64 4.41
N THR A 372 -6.69 26.78 3.86
CA THR A 372 -6.75 28.08 4.55
C THR A 372 -7.80 28.98 3.91
N PHE A 373 -8.85 29.31 4.67
CA PHE A 373 -9.81 30.36 4.29
C PHE A 373 -9.36 31.70 4.85
N ARG A 374 -9.22 32.72 4.00
CA ARG A 374 -8.86 34.08 4.40
C ARG A 374 -10.11 34.96 4.37
N SER A 375 -10.69 35.27 5.53
CA SER A 375 -11.85 36.15 5.65
C SER A 375 -11.42 37.61 5.72
N MET A 376 -12.20 38.49 5.08
CA MET A 376 -12.02 39.93 5.13
C MET A 376 -13.37 40.59 5.35
N ILE A 377 -13.43 41.59 6.23
CA ILE A 377 -14.63 42.41 6.40
C ILE A 377 -14.69 43.42 5.25
N ASN A 378 -15.77 43.41 4.49
CA ASN A 378 -16.00 44.38 3.42
C ASN A 378 -17.10 45.37 3.81
N ASN A 379 -16.69 46.58 4.21
CA ASN A 379 -17.61 47.66 4.58
C ASN A 379 -18.34 48.28 3.38
N GLY A 380 -17.96 47.95 2.14
CA GLY A 380 -18.64 48.42 0.93
C GLY A 380 -20.10 47.96 0.85
N TYR A 381 -20.41 46.78 1.40
CA TYR A 381 -21.78 46.24 1.46
C TYR A 381 -22.70 47.02 2.41
N LEU A 382 -22.16 47.88 3.29
CA LEU A 382 -22.99 48.69 4.19
C LEU A 382 -23.82 49.73 3.42
N SER A 383 -23.40 50.10 2.21
CA SER A 383 -24.17 51.01 1.35
C SER A 383 -25.49 50.41 0.84
N GLU A 384 -25.60 49.07 0.76
CA GLU A 384 -26.80 48.34 0.32
C GLU A 384 -27.87 48.21 1.41
N VAL A 385 -27.54 48.55 2.66
CA VAL A 385 -28.47 48.50 3.80
C VAL A 385 -29.39 49.73 3.82
N LEU A 386 -29.01 50.81 3.12
CA LEU A 386 -29.85 52.01 3.02
C LEU A 386 -31.04 51.70 2.09
N PRO A 387 -32.29 51.98 2.49
CA PRO A 387 -33.44 51.76 1.61
C PRO A 387 -33.26 52.59 0.35
N THR A 388 -33.48 51.97 -0.82
CA THR A 388 -33.51 52.66 -2.11
C THR A 388 -34.54 53.80 -2.04
N ALA A 389 -34.07 55.01 -2.31
CA ALA A 389 -34.87 56.24 -2.23
C ALA A 389 -36.02 56.27 -3.25
#